data_AF-A0A4R3ICI9-F1
#
_entry.id   AF-A0A4R3ICI9-F1
#
_cell.length_a   1.000
_cell.length_b   1.000
_cell.length_c   1.000
_cell.angle_alpha   90.00
_cell.angle_beta   90.00
_cell.angle_gamma   90.00
#
_symmetry.space_group_name_H-M   'P 1'
#
loop_
_entity.id
_entity.type
_entity.pdbx_description
1 polymer ?
#
loop_
_entity_poly.entity_id
_entity_poly.type
_entity_poly.pdbx_seq_one_letter_code
_entity_poly.pdbx_strand_id
1 'polypeptide(L)'
;MNRQKLALLLSTLSISALAFSEGPAAMLPGPGAEGLPPPMPELDVRLYTGTLGWMYADVAQACTQHGIDFEQHLKIGEYIEQLGDREAAVEQALKEGIITDKQAEVVLFMFNDKPQLSLADANDLEDALLASVGYIAAEGGYPVVSTNVSKFYDADGLIEAPKPGQPFYGQDAQYQLTPPSYTDNGDGTITDNVTGLMWEQAPSGGKKLTWEQAMTGLDAFNNEKLGGYNDWRIPTLKELYSLVLFSGEFKFGQIVQPYFDDNYFVTMDLINPGDRDIDVQTITSTIYDSKTLGNTTTMFGYNFRDGFTKGYPSSKTFTLYHVRGNTHYGQNLFVDNGDGTVSDLATGLMWMKADSGVLNAGDAGNGTMNWEQALAWSEGLDAAGHSDWRLPNAKELQSIVDYSRSPDTTDSAAIDPIFESRPIINAAGMKDWGYYWTNTPFDDTQTIYVSFGRCMGAMGGDTMDVHGAGCQRADMRDGDRADYPIHRGPQGDEIRTYNMVRAVRTIN
;
A
#
# COMPACT_ATOMS: atom_id res chain seq x y z
N MET A 1 0.25 6.01 32.73
CA MET A 1 0.95 4.93 33.46
C MET A 1 1.69 3.95 32.53
N ASN A 2 1.57 4.04 31.20
CA ASN A 2 2.10 3.02 30.28
C ASN A 2 3.60 3.08 29.95
N ARG A 3 4.31 4.22 30.14
CA ARG A 3 5.71 4.41 29.69
C ARG A 3 6.74 3.42 30.26
N GLN A 4 6.42 2.63 31.29
CA GLN A 4 7.29 1.58 31.83
C GLN A 4 7.21 0.22 31.13
N LYS A 5 6.18 -0.07 30.32
CA LYS A 5 6.10 -1.33 29.56
C LYS A 5 7.13 -1.36 28.41
N LEU A 6 7.22 -0.26 27.67
CA LEU A 6 8.06 -0.11 26.47
C LEU A 6 9.53 -0.47 26.72
N ALA A 7 10.08 -0.07 27.87
CA ALA A 7 11.46 -0.33 28.25
C ALA A 7 11.74 -1.78 28.72
N LEU A 8 10.71 -2.64 28.84
CA LEU A 8 10.85 -4.00 29.39
C LEU A 8 10.98 -5.08 28.30
N LEU A 9 10.27 -4.93 27.16
CA LEU A 9 10.33 -5.86 26.03
C LEU A 9 11.74 -6.03 25.44
N LEU A 10 12.49 -4.92 25.34
CA LEU A 10 13.77 -4.80 24.65
C LEU A 10 14.96 -5.54 25.32
N SER A 11 14.72 -6.45 26.26
CA SER A 11 15.76 -6.97 27.18
C SER A 11 16.04 -8.47 27.12
N THR A 12 15.36 -9.26 26.27
CA THR A 12 15.28 -10.74 26.43
C THR A 12 15.67 -11.63 25.24
N LEU A 13 16.20 -11.12 24.12
CA LEU A 13 16.51 -11.94 22.93
C LEU A 13 18.02 -12.14 22.69
N SER A 14 18.53 -13.37 22.84
CA SER A 14 19.85 -13.86 22.37
C SER A 14 20.00 -15.39 22.54
N ILE A 15 20.93 -15.99 21.77
CA ILE A 15 21.64 -17.30 21.96
C ILE A 15 21.27 -18.51 21.03
N SER A 16 22.05 -18.62 19.93
CA SER A 16 22.69 -19.82 19.32
C SER A 16 21.91 -20.97 18.64
N ALA A 17 22.55 -21.57 17.62
CA ALA A 17 22.16 -22.80 16.90
C ALA A 17 23.36 -23.77 16.71
N LEU A 18 23.15 -25.01 16.18
CA LEU A 18 24.19 -26.06 16.13
C LEU A 18 24.04 -27.11 14.98
N ALA A 19 24.84 -26.94 13.91
CA ALA A 19 25.59 -27.93 13.08
C ALA A 19 24.97 -29.18 12.36
N PHE A 20 25.72 -29.61 11.31
CA PHE A 20 25.75 -30.88 10.52
C PHE A 20 24.86 -31.02 9.26
N SER A 21 25.28 -31.63 8.12
CA SER A 21 26.61 -31.81 7.45
C SER A 21 26.51 -32.64 6.13
N GLU A 22 27.18 -32.21 5.04
CA GLU A 22 27.68 -32.99 3.85
C GLU A 22 26.66 -33.88 3.03
N GLY A 23 26.78 -34.12 1.71
CA GLY A 23 27.87 -33.97 0.72
C GLY A 23 27.39 -34.19 -0.77
N PRO A 24 28.26 -34.49 -1.76
CA PRO A 24 28.32 -33.63 -2.98
C PRO A 24 28.35 -34.29 -4.39
N ALA A 25 28.30 -33.44 -5.45
CA ALA A 25 28.82 -33.59 -6.84
C ALA A 25 28.09 -34.58 -7.82
N ALA A 26 28.07 -34.45 -9.17
CA ALA A 26 28.38 -33.41 -10.20
C ALA A 26 27.73 -33.86 -11.56
N MET A 27 27.89 -33.34 -12.80
CA MET A 27 28.84 -32.41 -13.47
C MET A 27 28.24 -31.82 -14.81
N LEU A 28 29.06 -31.36 -15.77
CA LEU A 28 28.71 -30.68 -17.06
C LEU A 28 29.21 -31.52 -18.30
N PRO A 29 29.36 -31.04 -19.58
CA PRO A 29 28.91 -29.81 -20.29
C PRO A 29 28.43 -29.92 -21.78
N GLY A 30 27.51 -29.03 -22.23
CA GLY A 30 27.40 -28.36 -23.56
C GLY A 30 27.55 -29.13 -24.91
N PRO A 31 27.87 -28.46 -26.05
CA PRO A 31 27.54 -27.07 -26.47
C PRO A 31 27.08 -26.94 -27.96
N GLY A 32 26.61 -25.74 -28.42
CA GLY A 32 26.61 -25.42 -29.88
C GLY A 32 25.70 -24.29 -30.43
N ALA A 33 26.31 -23.17 -30.86
CA ALA A 33 25.93 -22.19 -31.92
C ALA A 33 24.43 -21.94 -32.27
N GLU A 34 23.84 -20.78 -31.94
CA GLU A 34 23.93 -19.46 -32.63
C GLU A 34 23.02 -19.27 -33.87
N GLY A 35 22.10 -18.28 -33.81
CA GLY A 35 21.42 -17.74 -35.00
C GLY A 35 20.07 -17.05 -34.74
N LEU A 36 20.03 -15.71 -34.89
CA LEU A 36 18.87 -14.79 -34.70
C LEU A 36 18.40 -14.59 -33.23
N PRO A 37 17.96 -13.37 -32.85
CA PRO A 37 17.30 -13.14 -31.58
C PRO A 37 15.86 -13.69 -31.63
N PRO A 38 15.44 -14.54 -30.68
CA PRO A 38 14.06 -14.97 -30.58
C PRO A 38 13.17 -13.83 -30.03
N PRO A 39 11.83 -13.95 -30.12
CA PRO A 39 10.96 -13.23 -29.19
C PRO A 39 11.35 -13.57 -27.74
N MET A 40 10.95 -12.72 -26.78
CA MET A 40 11.00 -13.08 -25.35
C MET A 40 10.35 -14.47 -25.18
N PRO A 41 11.05 -15.46 -24.61
CA PRO A 41 10.49 -16.81 -24.51
C PRO A 41 9.23 -16.78 -23.63
N GLU A 42 8.20 -17.51 -24.06
CA GLU A 42 7.08 -17.84 -23.19
C GLU A 42 7.64 -18.55 -21.95
N LEU A 43 7.49 -17.92 -20.78
CA LEU A 43 8.03 -18.46 -19.53
C LEU A 43 7.20 -19.68 -19.15
N ASP A 44 7.74 -20.90 -19.31
CA ASP A 44 7.01 -22.13 -19.00
C ASP A 44 6.91 -22.30 -17.47
N VAL A 45 5.81 -21.81 -16.90
CA VAL A 45 5.50 -21.72 -15.46
C VAL A 45 5.29 -23.11 -14.79
N ARG A 46 5.79 -24.20 -15.39
CA ARG A 46 5.38 -25.59 -15.03
C ARG A 46 6.47 -26.45 -14.38
N LEU A 47 7.68 -25.93 -14.13
CA LEU A 47 8.84 -26.79 -13.80
C LEU A 47 9.62 -26.51 -12.50
N TYR A 48 9.12 -25.67 -11.58
CA TYR A 48 9.78 -25.44 -10.27
C TYR A 48 8.88 -25.68 -9.04
N THR A 49 8.17 -26.82 -9.02
CA THR A 49 7.47 -27.29 -7.81
C THR A 49 8.46 -27.87 -6.78
N GLY A 50 9.10 -27.02 -5.97
CA GLY A 50 9.97 -27.51 -4.88
C GLY A 50 10.71 -26.44 -4.08
N THR A 51 10.11 -26.02 -2.96
CA THR A 51 10.73 -25.36 -1.75
C THR A 51 11.53 -24.05 -1.89
N LEU A 52 12.21 -23.79 -3.00
CA LEU A 52 13.15 -22.66 -3.16
C LEU A 52 12.50 -21.27 -3.19
N GLY A 53 11.20 -21.16 -3.50
CA GLY A 53 10.50 -19.88 -3.65
C GLY A 53 10.24 -19.08 -2.36
N TRP A 54 10.58 -19.64 -1.19
CA TRP A 54 10.14 -19.13 0.13
C TRP A 54 11.24 -18.72 1.11
N MET A 55 12.50 -19.02 0.80
CA MET A 55 13.59 -18.77 1.74
C MET A 55 14.18 -17.37 1.55
N TYR A 56 14.05 -16.56 2.61
CA TYR A 56 14.57 -15.20 2.77
C TYR A 56 13.83 -14.12 1.96
N ALA A 57 12.76 -13.60 2.56
CA ALA A 57 12.12 -12.34 2.16
C ALA A 57 13.15 -11.19 2.02
N ASP A 58 14.23 -11.23 2.81
CA ASP A 58 15.36 -10.28 2.74
C ASP A 58 16.08 -10.29 1.37
N VAL A 59 16.20 -11.46 0.72
CA VAL A 59 16.79 -11.59 -0.63
C VAL A 59 15.75 -11.27 -1.71
N ALA A 60 14.48 -11.68 -1.53
CA ALA A 60 13.41 -11.30 -2.45
C ALA A 60 13.22 -9.77 -2.48
N GLN A 61 13.44 -9.11 -1.33
CA GLN A 61 13.53 -7.67 -1.17
C GLN A 61 14.74 -7.08 -1.89
N ALA A 62 15.94 -7.67 -1.76
CA ALA A 62 17.12 -7.23 -2.50
C ALA A 62 16.89 -7.26 -4.03
N CYS A 63 16.19 -8.29 -4.52
CA CYS A 63 15.95 -8.49 -5.95
C CYS A 63 14.81 -7.62 -6.50
N THR A 64 13.74 -7.42 -5.72
CA THR A 64 12.66 -6.48 -6.09
C THR A 64 13.05 -5.00 -5.98
N GLN A 65 14.19 -4.65 -5.37
CA GLN A 65 14.60 -3.25 -5.14
C GLN A 65 15.95 -2.82 -5.72
N HIS A 66 16.99 -3.62 -5.68
CA HIS A 66 18.37 -3.11 -5.81
C HIS A 66 19.15 -3.67 -7.02
N GLY A 67 18.44 -4.05 -8.08
CA GLY A 67 19.05 -4.45 -9.35
C GLY A 67 19.70 -5.82 -9.31
N ILE A 68 19.21 -6.73 -8.48
CA ILE A 68 19.55 -8.15 -8.49
C ILE A 68 18.39 -8.87 -9.19
N ASP A 69 18.67 -9.66 -10.22
CA ASP A 69 17.63 -10.36 -10.98
C ASP A 69 17.16 -11.66 -10.30
N PHE A 70 16.18 -12.34 -10.90
CA PHE A 70 15.56 -13.54 -10.34
C PHE A 70 16.47 -14.79 -10.40
N GLU A 71 17.40 -14.86 -11.35
CA GLU A 71 18.39 -15.96 -11.39
C GLU A 71 19.45 -15.73 -10.30
N GLN A 72 19.91 -14.48 -10.15
CA GLN A 72 20.78 -14.07 -9.05
C GLN A 72 20.11 -14.28 -7.67
N HIS A 73 18.80 -14.06 -7.56
CA HIS A 73 18.00 -14.37 -6.36
C HIS A 73 18.09 -15.85 -5.98
N LEU A 74 17.66 -16.74 -6.90
CA LEU A 74 17.65 -18.18 -6.68
C LEU A 74 19.06 -18.70 -6.36
N LYS A 75 20.07 -18.19 -7.07
CA LYS A 75 21.45 -18.61 -6.90
C LYS A 75 22.05 -18.20 -5.55
N ILE A 76 21.68 -17.05 -5.01
CA ILE A 76 21.99 -16.68 -3.62
C ILE A 76 21.26 -17.61 -2.65
N GLY A 77 19.96 -17.89 -2.87
CA GLY A 77 19.18 -18.82 -2.05
C GLY A 77 19.81 -20.21 -1.94
N GLU A 78 20.19 -20.81 -3.08
CA GLU A 78 20.91 -22.08 -3.16
C GLU A 78 22.20 -22.09 -2.32
N TYR A 79 22.98 -21.00 -2.34
CA TYR A 79 24.20 -20.93 -1.52
C TYR A 79 23.90 -20.83 -0.03
N ILE A 80 22.82 -20.16 0.40
CA ILE A 80 22.46 -20.12 1.83
C ILE A 80 22.01 -21.50 2.30
N GLU A 81 21.24 -22.24 1.49
CA GLU A 81 20.91 -23.65 1.77
C GLU A 81 22.16 -24.54 1.81
N GLN A 82 23.09 -24.37 0.87
CA GLN A 82 24.32 -25.17 0.78
C GLN A 82 25.31 -24.90 1.92
N LEU A 83 25.46 -23.64 2.35
CA LEU A 83 26.48 -23.21 3.30
C LEU A 83 25.95 -23.08 4.74
N GLY A 84 24.64 -22.93 4.92
CA GLY A 84 23.99 -22.66 6.21
C GLY A 84 24.28 -21.26 6.77
N ASP A 85 24.90 -20.39 5.97
CA ASP A 85 25.39 -19.08 6.36
C ASP A 85 25.06 -18.05 5.27
N ARG A 86 24.54 -16.89 5.71
CA ARG A 86 24.07 -15.83 4.81
C ARG A 86 25.21 -15.00 4.23
N GLU A 87 26.23 -14.65 5.00
CA GLU A 87 27.34 -13.81 4.54
C GLU A 87 28.23 -14.61 3.56
N ALA A 88 28.52 -15.87 3.90
CA ALA A 88 29.27 -16.77 3.04
C ALA A 88 28.58 -17.03 1.67
N ALA A 89 27.23 -17.00 1.64
CA ALA A 89 26.48 -17.09 0.39
C ALA A 89 26.65 -15.85 -0.51
N VAL A 90 26.73 -14.65 0.07
CA VAL A 90 27.07 -13.43 -0.69
C VAL A 90 28.51 -13.48 -1.18
N GLU A 91 29.46 -13.86 -0.31
CA GLU A 91 30.87 -14.01 -0.70
C GLU A 91 31.04 -15.00 -1.85
N GLN A 92 30.34 -16.14 -1.82
CA GLN A 92 30.39 -17.14 -2.88
C GLN A 92 29.75 -16.64 -4.19
N ALA A 93 28.60 -15.97 -4.13
CA ALA A 93 27.96 -15.37 -5.31
C ALA A 93 28.81 -14.24 -5.94
N LEU A 94 29.46 -13.40 -5.12
CA LEU A 94 30.38 -12.35 -5.56
C LEU A 94 31.63 -12.95 -6.23
N LYS A 95 32.21 -13.97 -5.60
CA LYS A 95 33.41 -14.69 -6.07
C LYS A 95 33.19 -15.48 -7.36
N GLU A 96 31.99 -15.99 -7.59
CA GLU A 96 31.59 -16.59 -8.88
C GLU A 96 31.14 -15.55 -9.92
N GLY A 97 31.08 -14.26 -9.57
CA GLY A 97 30.71 -13.17 -10.48
C GLY A 97 29.21 -13.12 -10.81
N ILE A 98 28.38 -13.80 -10.02
CA ILE A 98 26.92 -13.79 -10.14
C ILE A 98 26.37 -12.42 -9.74
N ILE A 99 26.98 -11.79 -8.73
CA ILE A 99 26.70 -10.42 -8.29
C ILE A 99 27.98 -9.57 -8.28
N THR A 100 27.81 -8.26 -8.41
CA THR A 100 28.87 -7.24 -8.29
C THR A 100 29.11 -6.83 -6.84
N ASP A 101 30.24 -6.18 -6.54
CA ASP A 101 30.57 -5.69 -5.20
C ASP A 101 29.44 -4.83 -4.58
N LYS A 102 28.78 -3.99 -5.40
CA LYS A 102 27.66 -3.14 -4.97
C LYS A 102 26.39 -3.96 -4.65
N GLN A 103 26.11 -5.00 -5.43
CA GLN A 103 25.00 -5.91 -5.13
C GLN A 103 25.31 -6.75 -3.88
N ALA A 104 26.57 -7.12 -3.66
CA ALA A 104 27.01 -7.80 -2.44
C ALA A 104 26.86 -6.90 -1.19
N GLU A 105 27.29 -5.64 -1.26
CA GLU A 105 27.08 -4.64 -0.21
C GLU A 105 25.59 -4.49 0.16
N VAL A 106 24.72 -4.45 -0.84
CA VAL A 106 23.26 -4.44 -0.68
C VAL A 106 22.72 -5.71 0.00
N VAL A 107 23.13 -6.90 -0.42
CA VAL A 107 22.61 -8.15 0.15
C VAL A 107 23.12 -8.34 1.58
N LEU A 108 24.36 -7.95 1.87
CA LEU A 108 24.89 -7.94 3.24
C LEU A 108 24.18 -6.89 4.12
N PHE A 109 23.85 -5.71 3.59
CA PHE A 109 23.01 -4.73 4.29
C PHE A 109 21.58 -5.24 4.56
N MET A 110 21.07 -6.13 3.70
CA MET A 110 19.80 -6.84 3.89
C MET A 110 19.89 -8.03 4.85
N PHE A 111 21.07 -8.63 5.02
CA PHE A 111 21.30 -9.74 5.95
C PHE A 111 21.73 -9.32 7.35
N ASN A 112 22.33 -8.14 7.49
CA ASN A 112 22.70 -7.56 8.77
C ASN A 112 21.45 -7.39 9.64
N ASP A 113 21.37 -8.15 10.75
CA ASP A 113 20.15 -8.40 11.54
C ASP A 113 19.45 -7.12 12.00
N LYS A 114 18.54 -6.61 11.17
CA LYS A 114 17.43 -5.76 11.59
C LYS A 114 16.31 -6.71 12.00
N PRO A 115 16.05 -6.92 13.31
CA PRO A 115 14.96 -7.79 13.71
C PRO A 115 13.66 -7.26 13.10
N GLN A 116 13.02 -8.06 12.24
CA GLN A 116 11.61 -7.83 11.94
C GLN A 116 10.88 -7.91 13.28
N LEU A 117 10.20 -6.84 13.66
CA LEU A 117 9.34 -6.87 14.85
C LEU A 117 8.37 -8.03 14.68
N SER A 118 8.13 -8.80 15.76
CA SER A 118 7.02 -9.75 15.68
C SER A 118 5.73 -8.95 15.50
N LEU A 119 4.76 -9.53 14.81
CA LEU A 119 3.47 -8.90 14.59
C LEU A 119 2.79 -8.49 15.91
N ALA A 120 3.04 -9.23 17.00
CA ALA A 120 2.59 -8.85 18.33
C ALA A 120 3.31 -7.61 18.86
N ASP A 121 4.65 -7.51 18.77
CA ASP A 121 5.41 -6.35 19.23
C ASP A 121 5.08 -5.08 18.42
N ALA A 122 4.84 -5.25 17.11
CA ALA A 122 4.43 -4.17 16.21
C ALA A 122 3.03 -3.63 16.57
N ASN A 123 2.07 -4.51 16.82
CA ASN A 123 0.73 -4.12 17.25
C ASN A 123 0.74 -3.49 18.66
N ASP A 124 1.50 -4.04 19.62
CA ASP A 124 1.68 -3.46 20.97
C ASP A 124 2.28 -2.03 20.92
N LEU A 125 3.09 -1.73 19.89
CA LEU A 125 3.66 -0.41 19.62
C LEU A 125 2.64 0.55 18.98
N GLU A 126 1.85 0.11 17.99
CA GLU A 126 0.78 0.94 17.43
C GLU A 126 -0.29 1.27 18.48
N ASP A 127 -0.82 0.27 19.19
CA ASP A 127 -1.80 0.46 20.27
C ASP A 127 -1.32 1.48 21.31
N ALA A 128 -0.04 1.42 21.69
CA ALA A 128 0.56 2.35 22.64
C ALA A 128 0.62 3.79 22.11
N LEU A 129 0.79 3.98 20.80
CA LEU A 129 0.80 5.28 20.15
C LEU A 129 -0.62 5.83 19.98
N LEU A 130 -1.55 5.06 19.42
CA LEU A 130 -2.95 5.45 19.24
C LEU A 130 -3.61 5.83 20.58
N ALA A 131 -3.40 5.02 21.63
CA ALA A 131 -3.89 5.29 22.97
C ALA A 131 -3.19 6.47 23.67
N SER A 132 -2.04 6.93 23.17
CA SER A 132 -1.35 8.12 23.70
C SER A 132 -1.87 9.44 23.12
N VAL A 133 -2.38 9.41 21.87
CA VAL A 133 -3.03 10.56 21.21
C VAL A 133 -4.46 10.74 21.73
N GLY A 134 -5.17 9.65 21.98
CA GLY A 134 -6.57 9.71 22.44
C GLY A 134 -7.52 10.13 21.31
N TYR A 135 -7.38 9.49 20.14
CA TYR A 135 -8.27 9.66 19.00
C TYR A 135 -9.75 9.49 19.39
N ILE A 136 -10.62 10.36 18.86
CA ILE A 136 -12.06 10.34 19.12
C ILE A 136 -12.86 10.76 17.90
N ALA A 137 -13.82 9.94 17.47
CA ALA A 137 -14.76 10.32 16.42
C ALA A 137 -15.65 11.51 16.86
N ALA A 138 -15.96 12.41 15.93
CA ALA A 138 -16.83 13.56 16.13
C ALA A 138 -17.52 13.95 14.81
N GLU A 139 -18.73 14.50 14.90
CA GLU A 139 -19.49 15.01 13.75
C GLU A 139 -18.69 16.13 13.03
N GLY A 140 -18.45 15.97 11.72
CA GLY A 140 -17.59 16.85 10.92
C GLY A 140 -16.09 16.83 11.30
N GLY A 141 -15.65 15.88 12.13
CA GLY A 141 -14.27 15.83 12.64
C GLY A 141 -13.20 15.44 11.61
N TYR A 142 -13.58 14.77 10.51
CA TYR A 142 -12.68 14.33 9.45
C TYR A 142 -13.18 14.84 8.08
N PRO A 143 -12.86 16.09 7.69
CA PRO A 143 -13.12 16.56 6.34
C PRO A 143 -12.21 15.83 5.33
N VAL A 144 -12.83 15.21 4.31
CA VAL A 144 -12.09 14.54 3.23
C VAL A 144 -11.61 15.60 2.22
N VAL A 145 -10.29 15.80 2.15
CA VAL A 145 -9.64 16.70 1.17
C VAL A 145 -9.83 16.14 -0.24
N SER A 146 -9.94 17.03 -1.24
CA SER A 146 -9.90 16.67 -2.67
C SER A 146 -8.63 15.88 -3.04
N THR A 147 -8.75 15.07 -4.07
CA THR A 147 -7.64 14.38 -4.76
C THR A 147 -6.87 15.28 -5.73
N ASN A 148 -7.39 16.48 -6.03
CA ASN A 148 -6.86 17.44 -7.02
C ASN A 148 -6.87 16.95 -8.48
N VAL A 149 -7.61 15.87 -8.81
CA VAL A 149 -7.80 15.44 -10.20
C VAL A 149 -8.62 16.48 -10.98
N SER A 150 -8.16 16.80 -12.19
CA SER A 150 -8.81 17.76 -13.11
C SER A 150 -8.79 17.33 -14.59
N LYS A 151 -8.23 16.14 -14.87
CA LYS A 151 -8.21 15.48 -16.18
C LYS A 151 -9.31 14.42 -16.24
N PHE A 152 -9.80 14.10 -17.44
CA PHE A 152 -10.82 13.06 -17.68
C PHE A 152 -10.26 12.01 -18.62
N TYR A 153 -10.64 10.75 -18.44
CA TYR A 153 -10.13 9.63 -19.20
C TYR A 153 -11.23 8.65 -19.66
N ASP A 154 -10.96 7.92 -20.75
CA ASP A 154 -11.70 6.71 -21.14
C ASP A 154 -10.82 5.46 -20.93
N ALA A 155 -11.04 4.37 -21.67
CA ALA A 155 -10.20 3.16 -21.60
C ALA A 155 -8.84 3.31 -22.30
N ASP A 156 -8.74 4.17 -23.33
CA ASP A 156 -7.56 4.32 -24.20
C ASP A 156 -6.68 5.53 -23.81
N GLY A 157 -7.24 6.58 -23.22
CA GLY A 157 -6.48 7.77 -22.86
C GLY A 157 -7.28 8.97 -22.35
N LEU A 158 -6.69 10.16 -22.51
CA LEU A 158 -7.24 11.46 -22.09
C LEU A 158 -8.38 11.92 -23.00
N ILE A 159 -9.50 12.37 -22.41
CA ILE A 159 -10.68 12.88 -23.13
C ILE A 159 -11.08 14.30 -22.68
N GLU A 160 -11.95 14.95 -23.46
CA GLU A 160 -12.72 16.10 -22.97
C GLU A 160 -13.73 15.66 -21.90
N ALA A 161 -14.12 16.57 -21.00
CA ALA A 161 -15.06 16.31 -19.92
C ALA A 161 -16.39 15.70 -20.43
N PRO A 162 -16.71 14.42 -20.11
CA PRO A 162 -17.97 13.82 -20.51
C PRO A 162 -19.15 14.49 -19.78
N LYS A 163 -20.31 14.51 -20.44
CA LYS A 163 -21.56 15.11 -19.96
C LYS A 163 -22.48 14.03 -19.37
N PRO A 164 -23.48 14.39 -18.54
CA PRO A 164 -24.44 13.43 -18.00
C PRO A 164 -25.05 12.54 -19.09
N GLY A 165 -24.99 11.22 -18.89
CA GLY A 165 -25.47 10.23 -19.85
C GLY A 165 -24.52 9.90 -21.02
N GLN A 166 -23.27 10.39 -21.00
CA GLN A 166 -22.21 9.89 -21.88
C GLN A 166 -21.36 8.82 -21.17
N PRO A 167 -20.68 7.93 -21.92
CA PRO A 167 -19.60 7.08 -21.41
C PRO A 167 -18.62 7.83 -20.51
N PHE A 168 -18.12 7.14 -19.48
CA PHE A 168 -17.15 7.65 -18.51
C PHE A 168 -17.56 8.96 -17.78
N TYR A 169 -18.85 9.31 -17.72
CA TYR A 169 -19.34 10.35 -16.81
C TYR A 169 -19.30 9.87 -15.34
N GLY A 170 -18.98 10.77 -14.40
CA GLY A 170 -18.93 10.48 -12.96
C GLY A 170 -17.53 10.27 -12.37
N GLN A 171 -16.48 10.69 -13.08
CA GLN A 171 -15.09 10.66 -12.60
C GLN A 171 -14.86 11.70 -11.50
N ASP A 172 -13.75 11.57 -10.77
CA ASP A 172 -13.35 12.45 -9.66
C ASP A 172 -13.46 13.94 -10.03
N ALA A 173 -12.94 14.31 -11.21
CA ALA A 173 -12.95 15.67 -11.74
C ALA A 173 -14.33 16.22 -12.15
N GLN A 174 -15.41 15.43 -12.11
CA GLN A 174 -16.78 15.98 -12.22
C GLN A 174 -17.23 16.70 -10.94
N TYR A 175 -16.64 16.39 -9.78
CA TYR A 175 -17.17 16.81 -8.47
C TYR A 175 -16.44 18.02 -7.89
N GLN A 176 -17.22 18.91 -7.26
CA GLN A 176 -16.68 20.02 -6.49
C GLN A 176 -16.32 19.53 -5.09
N LEU A 177 -15.02 19.34 -4.85
CA LEU A 177 -14.45 18.85 -3.60
C LEU A 177 -13.60 19.95 -2.94
N THR A 178 -13.39 19.85 -1.63
CA THR A 178 -12.59 20.81 -0.85
C THR A 178 -11.12 20.77 -1.30
N PRO A 179 -10.58 21.79 -2.00
CA PRO A 179 -9.21 21.74 -2.50
C PRO A 179 -8.19 21.75 -1.35
N PRO A 180 -6.99 21.15 -1.53
CA PRO A 180 -5.92 21.26 -0.55
C PRO A 180 -5.58 22.73 -0.26
N SER A 181 -5.30 23.06 1.00
CA SER A 181 -4.94 24.41 1.41
C SER A 181 -3.92 24.36 2.53
N TYR A 182 -2.69 24.76 2.22
CA TYR A 182 -1.57 24.72 3.16
C TYR A 182 -1.09 26.13 3.54
N THR A 183 -0.30 26.21 4.60
CA THR A 183 0.39 27.45 5.01
C THR A 183 1.72 27.08 5.62
N ASP A 184 2.81 27.50 4.98
CA ASP A 184 4.15 27.47 5.57
C ASP A 184 4.20 28.51 6.71
N ASN A 185 4.50 28.05 7.92
CA ASN A 185 4.54 28.89 9.11
C ASN A 185 5.89 29.63 9.26
N GLY A 186 6.88 29.33 8.40
CA GLY A 186 8.21 29.94 8.39
C GLY A 186 9.18 29.40 9.46
N ASP A 187 8.80 28.32 10.14
CA ASP A 187 9.53 27.70 11.26
C ASP A 187 9.87 26.21 11.03
N GLY A 188 9.68 25.72 9.80
CA GLY A 188 9.83 24.32 9.42
C GLY A 188 8.55 23.48 9.59
N THR A 189 7.40 24.11 9.86
CA THR A 189 6.09 23.43 9.94
C THR A 189 5.10 23.95 8.89
N ILE A 190 4.25 23.04 8.40
CA ILE A 190 3.15 23.32 7.47
C ILE A 190 1.83 23.13 8.20
N THR A 191 0.97 24.15 8.20
CA THR A 191 -0.43 24.03 8.63
C THR A 191 -1.29 23.56 7.45
N ASP A 192 -2.11 22.54 7.66
CA ASP A 192 -3.18 22.14 6.73
C ASP A 192 -4.50 22.78 7.19
N ASN A 193 -4.97 23.74 6.39
CA ASN A 193 -6.15 24.56 6.68
C ASN A 193 -7.48 23.81 6.41
N VAL A 194 -7.44 22.64 5.77
CA VAL A 194 -8.63 21.80 5.55
C VAL A 194 -8.78 20.79 6.68
N THR A 195 -7.71 20.06 6.99
CA THR A 195 -7.78 18.93 7.93
C THR A 195 -7.61 19.34 9.40
N GLY A 196 -7.05 20.52 9.66
CA GLY A 196 -6.64 20.94 11.01
C GLY A 196 -5.41 20.17 11.53
N LEU A 197 -4.70 19.46 10.65
CA LEU A 197 -3.41 18.86 10.94
C LEU A 197 -2.30 19.90 10.77
N MET A 198 -1.16 19.65 11.41
CA MET A 198 0.07 20.39 11.19
C MET A 198 1.22 19.39 11.07
N TRP A 199 2.11 19.63 10.12
CA TRP A 199 3.12 18.69 9.65
C TRP A 199 4.52 19.30 9.73
N GLU A 200 5.57 18.47 9.77
CA GLU A 200 6.92 18.95 9.44
C GLU A 200 7.06 19.21 7.93
N GLN A 201 7.80 20.25 7.54
CA GLN A 201 8.02 20.61 6.14
C GLN A 201 9.02 19.67 5.42
N ALA A 202 9.93 19.07 6.17
CA ALA A 202 11.12 18.39 5.66
C ALA A 202 11.31 17.03 6.39
N PRO A 203 11.15 15.89 5.70
CA PRO A 203 10.97 14.59 6.36
C PRO A 203 12.23 14.10 7.06
N SER A 204 12.06 13.56 8.27
CA SER A 204 13.09 12.87 9.08
C SER A 204 14.39 13.65 9.33
N GLY A 205 14.42 14.97 9.13
CA GLY A 205 15.66 15.74 9.14
C GLY A 205 16.71 15.28 8.11
N GLY A 206 16.27 14.71 6.97
CA GLY A 206 17.16 14.25 5.90
C GLY A 206 17.82 12.88 6.16
N LYS A 207 17.07 11.91 6.72
CA LYS A 207 17.52 10.51 6.91
C LYS A 207 16.39 9.53 6.64
N LYS A 208 16.72 8.25 6.39
CA LYS A 208 15.73 7.17 6.45
C LYS A 208 15.80 6.43 7.78
N LEU A 209 14.65 5.99 8.29
CA LEU A 209 14.47 5.30 9.58
C LEU A 209 13.77 3.97 9.36
N THR A 210 14.08 2.93 10.16
CA THR A 210 13.18 1.78 10.28
C THR A 210 11.90 2.16 11.01
N TRP A 211 10.85 1.33 10.89
CA TRP A 211 9.60 1.59 11.62
C TRP A 211 9.84 1.65 13.14
N GLU A 212 10.58 0.68 13.69
CA GLU A 212 11.01 0.67 15.10
C GLU A 212 11.78 1.95 15.49
N GLN A 213 12.72 2.41 14.66
CA GLN A 213 13.49 3.63 14.91
C GLN A 213 12.61 4.89 14.93
N ALA A 214 11.57 4.95 14.10
CA ALA A 214 10.60 6.04 14.14
C ALA A 214 9.74 5.99 15.41
N MET A 215 9.17 4.83 15.77
CA MET A 215 8.34 4.70 16.98
C MET A 215 9.13 5.01 18.26
N THR A 216 10.37 4.50 18.36
CA THR A 216 11.25 4.71 19.53
C THR A 216 11.91 6.09 19.55
N GLY A 217 12.12 6.71 18.39
CA GLY A 217 12.70 8.05 18.25
C GLY A 217 11.75 9.21 18.60
N LEU A 218 10.43 8.96 18.64
CA LEU A 218 9.41 10.02 18.79
C LEU A 218 9.54 10.86 20.07
N ASP A 219 9.91 10.24 21.20
CA ASP A 219 10.15 10.96 22.46
C ASP A 219 11.40 11.87 22.36
N ALA A 220 12.38 11.51 21.52
CA ALA A 220 13.56 12.35 21.25
C ALA A 220 13.23 13.53 20.32
N PHE A 221 12.52 13.28 19.22
CA PHE A 221 12.07 14.32 18.29
C PHE A 221 11.23 15.40 19.01
N ASN A 222 10.30 14.99 19.87
CA ASN A 222 9.51 15.92 20.69
C ASN A 222 10.34 16.78 21.68
N ASN A 223 11.57 16.38 22.02
CA ASN A 223 12.47 17.21 22.82
C ASN A 223 13.21 18.28 21.99
N GLU A 224 13.30 18.14 20.66
CA GLU A 224 13.90 19.15 19.77
C GLU A 224 12.99 20.37 19.56
N LYS A 225 11.67 20.16 19.68
CA LYS A 225 10.62 21.18 19.63
C LYS A 225 10.50 21.95 18.31
N LEU A 226 10.34 21.21 17.20
CA LEU A 226 9.98 21.80 15.91
C LEU A 226 8.71 22.66 16.02
N GLY A 227 8.73 23.86 15.45
CA GLY A 227 7.68 24.89 15.61
C GLY A 227 7.42 25.37 17.05
N GLY A 228 8.27 24.98 18.01
CA GLY A 228 8.04 25.16 19.45
C GLY A 228 7.15 24.08 20.10
N TYR A 229 6.70 23.09 19.34
CA TYR A 229 5.73 22.07 19.76
C TYR A 229 6.38 20.74 20.19
N ASN A 230 5.75 20.04 21.13
CA ASN A 230 6.26 18.78 21.71
C ASN A 230 5.16 17.71 21.90
N ASP A 231 4.13 17.79 21.07
CA ASP A 231 2.97 16.92 20.91
C ASP A 231 2.91 16.33 19.49
N TRP A 232 4.06 16.19 18.83
CA TRP A 232 4.21 15.49 17.56
C TRP A 232 4.03 13.99 17.73
N ARG A 233 3.46 13.37 16.69
CA ARG A 233 3.16 11.93 16.58
C ARG A 233 3.59 11.42 15.21
N ILE A 234 3.78 10.11 15.12
CA ILE A 234 3.79 9.41 13.83
C ILE A 234 2.36 9.45 13.26
N PRO A 235 2.15 9.78 11.97
CA PRO A 235 0.82 9.84 11.38
C PRO A 235 0.22 8.43 11.23
N THR A 236 -1.08 8.30 11.44
CA THR A 236 -1.81 7.13 10.91
C THR A 236 -1.80 7.15 9.38
N LEU A 237 -2.08 6.02 8.72
CA LEU A 237 -2.19 6.02 7.26
C LEU A 237 -3.28 6.99 6.77
N LYS A 238 -4.46 7.02 7.41
CA LYS A 238 -5.54 7.95 7.03
C LYS A 238 -5.06 9.41 7.06
N GLU A 239 -4.25 9.79 8.05
CA GLU A 239 -3.64 11.13 8.13
C GLU A 239 -2.61 11.36 7.03
N LEU A 240 -1.66 10.45 6.80
CA LEU A 240 -0.67 10.61 5.74
C LEU A 240 -1.33 10.70 4.34
N TYR A 241 -2.40 9.93 4.14
CA TYR A 241 -3.18 9.90 2.92
C TYR A 241 -3.95 11.21 2.65
N SER A 242 -4.07 12.12 3.63
CA SER A 242 -4.64 13.46 3.43
C SER A 242 -3.86 14.29 2.40
N LEU A 243 -2.53 14.16 2.42
CA LEU A 243 -1.59 14.96 1.60
C LEU A 243 -1.57 14.54 0.13
N VAL A 244 -2.12 13.37 -0.20
CA VAL A 244 -2.01 12.75 -1.52
C VAL A 244 -2.74 13.55 -2.58
N LEU A 245 -2.04 13.93 -3.65
CA LEU A 245 -2.62 14.56 -4.83
C LEU A 245 -2.51 13.61 -6.03
N PHE A 246 -3.64 13.08 -6.49
CA PHE A 246 -3.74 12.22 -7.68
C PHE A 246 -3.63 13.02 -9.01
N SER A 247 -3.22 14.29 -8.92
CA SER A 247 -2.67 15.08 -10.04
C SER A 247 -1.18 14.80 -10.32
N GLY A 248 -0.50 14.02 -9.47
CA GLY A 248 0.87 13.54 -9.72
C GLY A 248 0.96 12.58 -10.91
N GLU A 249 2.17 12.31 -11.37
CA GLU A 249 2.44 11.34 -12.45
C GLU A 249 3.64 10.46 -12.06
N PHE A 250 3.59 9.16 -12.37
CA PHE A 250 4.73 8.24 -12.23
C PHE A 250 5.25 7.77 -13.59
N LYS A 251 6.56 7.94 -13.85
CA LYS A 251 7.26 7.45 -15.05
C LYS A 251 8.63 6.90 -14.65
N PHE A 252 8.87 5.61 -14.90
CA PHE A 252 10.09 4.94 -14.44
C PHE A 252 11.35 5.55 -15.07
N GLY A 253 12.34 5.90 -14.24
CA GLY A 253 13.58 6.55 -14.69
C GLY A 253 13.40 8.01 -15.16
N GLN A 254 12.30 8.67 -14.78
CA GLN A 254 12.06 10.09 -15.04
C GLN A 254 11.71 10.82 -13.74
N ILE A 255 12.14 12.07 -13.63
CA ILE A 255 11.64 12.99 -12.59
C ILE A 255 10.35 13.61 -13.12
N VAL A 256 9.28 13.45 -12.34
CA VAL A 256 7.89 13.80 -12.67
C VAL A 256 7.19 14.33 -11.42
N GLN A 257 6.03 14.97 -11.59
CA GLN A 257 5.27 15.60 -10.51
C GLN A 257 4.93 14.55 -9.43
N PRO A 258 5.42 14.69 -8.18
CA PRO A 258 5.09 13.77 -7.10
C PRO A 258 3.59 13.86 -6.72
N TYR A 259 3.09 12.83 -6.06
CA TYR A 259 1.67 12.72 -5.65
C TYR A 259 1.34 13.54 -4.39
N PHE A 260 1.88 14.76 -4.27
CA PHE A 260 1.61 15.72 -3.19
C PHE A 260 1.96 17.16 -3.62
N ASP A 261 1.85 18.16 -2.73
CA ASP A 261 2.19 19.56 -3.03
C ASP A 261 3.66 19.88 -2.71
N ASP A 262 4.51 19.83 -3.74
CA ASP A 262 5.95 20.09 -3.66
C ASP A 262 6.32 21.57 -3.47
N ASN A 263 5.34 22.48 -3.40
CA ASN A 263 5.55 23.88 -3.00
C ASN A 263 5.59 24.05 -1.47
N TYR A 264 4.99 23.10 -0.71
CA TYR A 264 4.94 23.13 0.75
C TYR A 264 5.75 22.01 1.40
N PHE A 265 5.81 20.82 0.80
CA PHE A 265 6.45 19.64 1.37
C PHE A 265 7.70 19.23 0.57
N VAL A 266 8.81 18.96 1.26
CA VAL A 266 10.09 18.67 0.59
C VAL A 266 10.25 17.17 0.32
N THR A 267 10.01 16.74 -0.92
CA THR A 267 10.55 15.46 -1.43
C THR A 267 12.07 15.57 -1.41
N MET A 268 12.69 14.95 -0.41
CA MET A 268 14.14 14.86 -0.32
C MET A 268 14.70 13.98 -1.44
N ASP A 269 15.89 14.31 -1.93
CA ASP A 269 16.78 13.40 -2.66
C ASP A 269 17.37 12.30 -1.73
N LEU A 270 16.53 11.71 -0.87
CA LEU A 270 16.88 10.59 0.01
C LEU A 270 16.93 9.30 -0.80
N ILE A 271 17.94 9.20 -1.66
CA ILE A 271 18.31 8.01 -2.42
C ILE A 271 19.66 7.57 -1.86
N ASN A 272 19.67 6.51 -1.04
CA ASN A 272 20.91 5.90 -0.57
C ASN A 272 21.68 5.31 -1.77
N PRO A 273 23.00 5.06 -1.65
CA PRO A 273 23.79 4.42 -2.71
C PRO A 273 23.27 3.02 -3.10
N GLY A 274 22.38 2.92 -4.09
CA GLY A 274 21.72 1.65 -4.48
C GLY A 274 20.20 1.65 -4.40
N ASP A 275 19.58 2.67 -3.80
CA ASP A 275 18.14 2.92 -3.92
C ASP A 275 17.79 3.31 -5.36
N ARG A 276 16.53 3.07 -5.75
CA ARG A 276 15.91 3.66 -6.95
C ARG A 276 15.12 4.91 -6.56
N ASP A 277 14.74 5.72 -7.54
CA ASP A 277 13.81 6.84 -7.41
C ASP A 277 12.58 6.53 -6.53
N ILE A 278 12.00 5.32 -6.67
CA ILE A 278 10.77 4.92 -5.97
C ILE A 278 10.97 4.41 -4.55
N ASP A 279 12.21 4.32 -4.05
CA ASP A 279 12.51 3.77 -2.72
C ASP A 279 12.45 4.81 -1.60
N VAL A 280 11.62 5.85 -1.78
CA VAL A 280 11.44 7.00 -0.88
C VAL A 280 10.18 6.91 0.00
N GLN A 281 9.61 5.71 0.12
CA GLN A 281 8.31 5.46 0.76
C GLN A 281 8.26 5.96 2.22
N THR A 282 7.07 6.35 2.69
CA THR A 282 6.88 7.08 3.96
C THR A 282 6.19 6.23 5.03
N ILE A 283 6.71 6.30 6.26
CA ILE A 283 6.19 5.65 7.47
C ILE A 283 4.83 6.21 7.87
N THR A 284 3.98 5.30 8.33
CA THR A 284 2.81 5.59 9.18
C THR A 284 2.92 4.80 10.48
N SER A 285 2.06 5.07 11.47
CA SER A 285 1.91 4.20 12.65
C SER A 285 1.21 2.89 12.33
N THR A 286 0.60 2.75 11.14
CA THR A 286 -0.38 1.72 10.82
C THR A 286 0.29 0.43 10.37
N ILE A 287 0.23 -0.59 11.23
CA ILE A 287 0.68 -1.95 10.94
C ILE A 287 -0.43 -2.69 10.17
N TYR A 288 -0.05 -3.64 9.31
CA TYR A 288 -0.99 -4.64 8.83
C TYR A 288 -1.18 -5.70 9.91
N ASP A 289 -2.41 -5.89 10.37
CA ASP A 289 -2.75 -6.81 11.46
C ASP A 289 -2.45 -8.30 11.17
N SER A 290 -2.19 -8.64 9.89
CA SER A 290 -1.75 -9.92 9.37
C SER A 290 -0.31 -9.82 8.80
N LYS A 291 -0.01 -10.54 7.72
CA LYS A 291 1.32 -10.63 7.11
C LYS A 291 1.22 -10.61 5.58
N THR A 292 2.18 -9.96 4.93
CA THR A 292 2.35 -10.05 3.48
C THR A 292 3.66 -10.78 3.15
N LEU A 293 3.87 -11.07 1.86
CA LEU A 293 5.11 -11.67 1.36
C LEU A 293 5.41 -12.97 2.14
N GLY A 294 4.38 -13.80 2.29
CA GLY A 294 4.34 -14.97 3.17
C GLY A 294 4.22 -14.61 4.65
N ASN A 295 5.35 -14.35 5.30
CA ASN A 295 5.47 -14.36 6.76
C ASN A 295 5.98 -13.00 7.33
N THR A 296 5.92 -11.93 6.55
CA THR A 296 6.57 -10.65 6.86
C THR A 296 5.62 -9.70 7.61
N THR A 297 6.07 -9.18 8.75
CA THR A 297 5.41 -8.07 9.47
C THR A 297 5.57 -6.80 8.64
N THR A 298 4.46 -6.10 8.34
CA THR A 298 4.49 -4.91 7.47
C THR A 298 3.75 -3.71 8.04
N MET A 299 4.22 -2.52 7.66
CA MET A 299 3.55 -1.24 7.89
C MET A 299 2.92 -0.76 6.58
N PHE A 300 1.70 -0.25 6.66
CA PHE A 300 1.03 0.42 5.56
C PHE A 300 1.60 1.81 5.31
N GLY A 301 2.53 1.89 4.36
CA GLY A 301 3.14 3.16 3.95
C GLY A 301 2.46 3.73 2.71
N TYR A 302 2.64 5.03 2.49
CA TYR A 302 2.37 5.66 1.19
C TYR A 302 3.68 6.00 0.48
N ASN A 303 3.68 5.99 -0.85
CA ASN A 303 4.84 6.38 -1.65
C ASN A 303 4.50 7.51 -2.63
N PHE A 304 4.81 8.74 -2.24
CA PHE A 304 4.56 9.94 -3.04
C PHE A 304 5.30 9.99 -4.40
N ARG A 305 6.21 9.04 -4.69
CA ARG A 305 6.85 8.90 -6.01
C ARG A 305 6.17 7.89 -6.93
N ASP A 306 5.51 6.84 -6.42
CA ASP A 306 4.81 5.84 -7.26
C ASP A 306 3.27 5.88 -7.15
N GLY A 307 2.72 6.59 -6.17
CA GLY A 307 1.29 6.91 -6.08
C GLY A 307 0.44 5.91 -5.29
N PHE A 308 1.06 5.06 -4.46
CA PHE A 308 0.41 3.87 -3.91
C PHE A 308 0.57 3.62 -2.40
N THR A 309 -0.44 2.98 -1.81
CA THR A 309 -0.44 2.41 -0.45
C THR A 309 -0.16 0.92 -0.47
N LYS A 310 0.83 0.45 0.30
CA LYS A 310 1.23 -0.97 0.35
C LYS A 310 1.72 -1.35 1.77
N GLY A 311 1.58 -2.62 2.15
CA GLY A 311 2.29 -3.20 3.28
C GLY A 311 3.78 -3.37 2.96
N TYR A 312 4.63 -2.54 3.57
CA TYR A 312 6.09 -2.61 3.44
C TYR A 312 6.74 -3.31 4.64
N PRO A 313 7.72 -4.22 4.45
CA PRO A 313 8.47 -4.88 5.52
C PRO A 313 9.01 -3.92 6.60
N SER A 314 8.72 -4.19 7.87
CA SER A 314 8.99 -3.26 9.00
C SER A 314 10.48 -2.92 9.18
N SER A 315 11.38 -3.82 8.75
CA SER A 315 12.84 -3.66 8.77
C SER A 315 13.43 -2.76 7.67
N LYS A 316 12.63 -2.37 6.66
CA LYS A 316 13.04 -1.37 5.65
C LYS A 316 13.28 -0.01 6.29
N THR A 317 14.07 0.82 5.62
CA THR A 317 14.31 2.20 6.02
C THR A 317 13.56 3.15 5.09
N PHE A 318 12.78 4.05 5.67
CA PHE A 318 11.76 4.87 5.00
C PHE A 318 11.95 6.37 5.30
N THR A 319 11.28 7.24 4.55
CA THR A 319 11.00 8.62 4.99
C THR A 319 9.92 8.62 6.08
N LEU A 320 9.80 9.72 6.82
CA LEU A 320 8.75 9.96 7.81
C LEU A 320 8.39 11.44 7.74
N TYR A 321 7.10 11.77 7.87
CA TYR A 321 6.63 13.10 8.21
C TYR A 321 5.94 13.04 9.56
N HIS A 322 6.42 13.78 10.56
CA HIS A 322 5.69 13.95 11.82
C HIS A 322 4.45 14.84 11.64
N VAL A 323 3.39 14.53 12.38
CA VAL A 323 2.12 15.27 12.38
C VAL A 323 1.69 15.64 13.80
N ARG A 324 0.81 16.63 13.94
CA ARG A 324 0.11 17.04 15.17
C ARG A 324 -1.23 17.69 14.80
N GLY A 325 -1.97 18.25 15.77
CA GLY A 325 -3.25 18.91 15.52
C GLY A 325 -4.46 17.99 15.67
N ASN A 326 -5.37 17.99 14.69
CA ASN A 326 -6.68 17.32 14.76
C ASN A 326 -6.60 15.83 15.16
N THR A 327 -7.23 15.47 16.29
CA THR A 327 -7.33 14.09 16.81
C THR A 327 -8.66 13.39 16.47
N HIS A 328 -9.53 14.04 15.71
CA HIS A 328 -10.71 13.42 15.09
C HIS A 328 -10.42 12.84 13.70
N TYR A 329 -9.28 13.20 13.10
CA TYR A 329 -8.92 12.77 11.75
C TYR A 329 -8.76 11.25 11.67
N GLY A 330 -9.24 10.65 10.59
CA GLY A 330 -9.27 9.19 10.42
C GLY A 330 -10.36 8.44 11.19
N GLN A 331 -11.08 9.08 12.12
CA GLN A 331 -12.06 8.44 13.00
C GLN A 331 -13.48 8.57 12.46
N ASN A 332 -14.04 7.49 11.92
CA ASN A 332 -15.40 7.47 11.39
C ASN A 332 -16.47 7.48 12.51
N LEU A 333 -17.67 7.98 12.19
CA LEU A 333 -18.83 7.99 13.09
C LEU A 333 -20.05 7.41 12.35
N PHE A 334 -20.03 6.09 12.15
CA PHE A 334 -21.03 5.37 11.37
C PHE A 334 -22.39 5.24 12.08
N VAL A 335 -23.47 5.40 11.32
CA VAL A 335 -24.87 5.23 11.72
C VAL A 335 -25.61 4.46 10.62
N ASP A 336 -26.18 3.30 10.95
CA ASP A 336 -27.11 2.58 10.07
C ASP A 336 -28.45 3.33 10.06
N ASN A 337 -28.86 3.81 8.88
CA ASN A 337 -30.09 4.59 8.72
C ASN A 337 -31.35 3.69 8.71
N GLY A 338 -31.19 2.36 8.61
CA GLY A 338 -32.27 1.38 8.61
C GLY A 338 -32.99 1.20 7.27
N ASP A 339 -32.51 1.86 6.20
CA ASP A 339 -33.09 1.90 4.86
C ASP A 339 -32.22 1.24 3.77
N GLY A 340 -31.04 0.73 4.14
CA GLY A 340 -30.02 0.22 3.21
C GLY A 340 -28.80 1.13 3.05
N THR A 341 -28.72 2.24 3.79
CA THR A 341 -27.59 3.17 3.79
C THR A 341 -26.93 3.34 5.16
N VAL A 342 -25.66 3.75 5.16
CA VAL A 342 -24.89 4.09 6.36
C VAL A 342 -24.40 5.53 6.24
N SER A 343 -24.72 6.38 7.22
CA SER A 343 -24.16 7.72 7.35
C SER A 343 -22.84 7.67 8.10
N ASP A 344 -21.77 8.27 7.57
CA ASP A 344 -20.56 8.59 8.34
C ASP A 344 -20.60 10.07 8.74
N LEU A 345 -21.02 10.34 9.97
CA LEU A 345 -21.17 11.70 10.47
C LEU A 345 -19.83 12.42 10.65
N ALA A 346 -18.69 11.71 10.67
CA ALA A 346 -17.37 12.33 10.80
C ALA A 346 -16.90 12.97 9.48
N THR A 347 -17.26 12.36 8.35
CA THR A 347 -16.90 12.83 7.00
C THR A 347 -18.03 13.59 6.29
N GLY A 348 -19.29 13.45 6.74
CA GLY A 348 -20.45 14.02 6.06
C GLY A 348 -20.90 13.21 4.83
N LEU A 349 -20.41 11.97 4.70
CA LEU A 349 -20.71 11.07 3.60
C LEU A 349 -21.80 10.06 3.98
N MET A 350 -22.60 9.66 3.01
CA MET A 350 -23.57 8.57 3.13
C MET A 350 -23.23 7.51 2.09
N TRP A 351 -23.26 6.26 2.52
CA TRP A 351 -22.76 5.10 1.78
C TRP A 351 -23.87 4.07 1.56
N MET A 352 -23.83 3.36 0.44
CA MET A 352 -24.61 2.14 0.28
C MET A 352 -24.09 1.09 1.27
N LYS A 353 -25.01 0.54 2.10
CA LYS A 353 -24.66 -0.46 3.12
C LYS A 353 -24.23 -1.78 2.49
N ALA A 354 -24.88 -2.18 1.40
CA ALA A 354 -24.52 -3.31 0.56
C ALA A 354 -23.54 -2.90 -0.56
N ASP A 355 -22.54 -3.74 -0.84
CA ASP A 355 -21.73 -3.62 -2.05
C ASP A 355 -22.49 -4.11 -3.31
N SER A 356 -21.93 -3.82 -4.49
CA SER A 356 -22.43 -4.33 -5.77
C SER A 356 -22.53 -5.86 -5.82
N GLY A 357 -21.72 -6.58 -5.04
CA GLY A 357 -21.72 -8.02 -4.92
C GLY A 357 -22.96 -8.57 -4.20
N VAL A 358 -23.30 -8.03 -3.04
CA VAL A 358 -24.51 -8.33 -2.27
C VAL A 358 -25.75 -7.99 -3.09
N LEU A 359 -25.71 -6.88 -3.83
CA LEU A 359 -26.76 -6.46 -4.76
C LEU A 359 -26.80 -7.29 -6.06
N ASN A 360 -25.84 -8.19 -6.30
CA ASN A 360 -25.69 -9.00 -7.53
C ASN A 360 -25.70 -8.14 -8.81
N ALA A 361 -25.08 -6.97 -8.75
CA ALA A 361 -25.02 -6.01 -9.85
C ALA A 361 -23.94 -6.34 -10.90
N GLY A 362 -23.95 -5.60 -12.01
CA GLY A 362 -23.07 -5.80 -13.15
C GLY A 362 -23.47 -6.98 -14.02
N ASP A 363 -23.03 -7.00 -15.28
CA ASP A 363 -23.54 -7.93 -16.31
C ASP A 363 -23.30 -9.42 -15.99
N ALA A 364 -22.36 -9.73 -15.10
CA ALA A 364 -22.07 -11.09 -14.63
C ALA A 364 -22.88 -11.52 -13.38
N GLY A 365 -23.72 -10.64 -12.81
CA GLY A 365 -24.55 -10.94 -11.63
C GLY A 365 -23.77 -11.22 -10.34
N ASN A 366 -22.50 -10.84 -10.28
CA ASN A 366 -21.57 -11.15 -9.18
C ASN A 366 -21.03 -9.90 -8.46
N GLY A 367 -21.40 -8.70 -8.93
CA GLY A 367 -20.96 -7.41 -8.41
C GLY A 367 -19.75 -6.80 -9.11
N THR A 368 -18.99 -7.53 -9.93
CA THR A 368 -17.79 -6.95 -10.55
C THR A 368 -18.06 -6.31 -11.90
N MET A 369 -17.42 -5.17 -12.14
CA MET A 369 -17.68 -4.25 -13.26
C MET A 369 -16.37 -3.72 -13.81
N ASN A 370 -16.27 -3.48 -15.13
CA ASN A 370 -15.20 -2.63 -15.67
C ASN A 370 -15.43 -1.17 -15.22
N TRP A 371 -14.49 -0.27 -15.48
CA TRP A 371 -14.61 1.07 -14.90
C TRP A 371 -15.77 1.91 -15.49
N GLU A 372 -16.07 1.76 -16.79
CA GLU A 372 -17.22 2.43 -17.41
C GLU A 372 -18.54 1.94 -16.79
N GLN A 373 -18.70 0.62 -16.61
CA GLN A 373 -19.83 0.00 -15.93
C GLN A 373 -19.95 0.47 -14.48
N ALA A 374 -18.84 0.61 -13.74
CA ALA A 374 -18.82 1.02 -12.34
C ALA A 374 -19.27 2.49 -12.15
N LEU A 375 -18.82 3.37 -13.05
CA LEU A 375 -19.28 4.75 -13.14
C LEU A 375 -20.78 4.80 -13.47
N ALA A 376 -21.19 4.21 -14.60
CA ALA A 376 -22.56 4.26 -15.09
C ALA A 376 -23.58 3.59 -14.16
N TRP A 377 -23.18 2.53 -13.44
CA TRP A 377 -24.02 1.92 -12.40
C TRP A 377 -24.25 2.86 -11.23
N SER A 378 -23.19 3.52 -10.73
CA SER A 378 -23.27 4.38 -9.55
C SER A 378 -24.14 5.62 -9.78
N GLU A 379 -23.92 6.31 -10.91
CA GLU A 379 -24.75 7.46 -11.34
C GLU A 379 -26.21 7.06 -11.66
N GLY A 380 -26.46 5.76 -11.87
CA GLY A 380 -27.77 5.20 -12.20
C GLY A 380 -28.58 4.70 -11.00
N LEU A 381 -28.07 4.80 -9.77
CA LEU A 381 -28.77 4.33 -8.58
C LEU A 381 -29.88 5.30 -8.14
N ASP A 382 -31.08 4.77 -7.97
CA ASP A 382 -32.15 5.34 -7.14
C ASP A 382 -32.32 4.42 -5.93
N ALA A 383 -31.78 4.84 -4.78
CA ALA A 383 -31.72 4.04 -3.55
C ALA A 383 -31.95 4.92 -2.32
N ALA A 384 -32.73 4.42 -1.35
CA ALA A 384 -33.21 5.16 -0.17
C ALA A 384 -33.95 6.49 -0.46
N GLY A 385 -34.42 6.70 -1.71
CA GLY A 385 -35.02 7.97 -2.14
C GLY A 385 -33.98 9.03 -2.57
N HIS A 386 -32.74 8.61 -2.79
CA HIS A 386 -31.64 9.42 -3.29
C HIS A 386 -31.21 8.96 -4.68
N SER A 387 -30.95 9.92 -5.58
CA SER A 387 -30.52 9.71 -6.97
C SER A 387 -29.28 10.57 -7.32
N ASP A 388 -28.50 10.91 -6.31
CA ASP A 388 -27.23 11.65 -6.35
C ASP A 388 -26.07 10.76 -5.83
N TRP A 389 -26.23 9.45 -6.01
CA TRP A 389 -25.20 8.44 -5.80
C TRP A 389 -24.13 8.52 -6.88
N ARG A 390 -22.89 8.24 -6.49
CA ARG A 390 -21.71 8.25 -7.34
C ARG A 390 -20.67 7.23 -6.89
N LEU A 391 -19.72 6.94 -7.77
CA LEU A 391 -18.53 6.17 -7.44
C LEU A 391 -17.62 7.05 -6.54
N PRO A 392 -17.06 6.54 -5.42
CA PRO A 392 -16.25 7.34 -4.50
C PRO A 392 -14.88 7.66 -5.08
N ASN A 393 -14.28 8.78 -4.69
CA ASN A 393 -12.88 9.06 -4.99
C ASN A 393 -11.94 8.23 -4.08
N ALA A 394 -10.65 8.23 -4.40
CA ALA A 394 -9.65 7.44 -3.71
C ALA A 394 -9.48 7.79 -2.22
N LYS A 395 -9.75 9.02 -1.79
CA LYS A 395 -9.71 9.45 -0.37
C LYS A 395 -10.99 9.10 0.37
N GLU A 396 -12.14 9.21 -0.27
CA GLU A 396 -13.42 8.77 0.28
C GLU A 396 -13.44 7.25 0.50
N LEU A 397 -13.00 6.46 -0.49
CA LEU A 397 -12.97 5.01 -0.33
C LEU A 397 -11.94 4.54 0.72
N GLN A 398 -10.81 5.26 0.84
CA GLN A 398 -9.81 4.99 1.88
C GLN A 398 -10.31 5.40 3.28
N SER A 399 -11.17 6.43 3.39
CA SER A 399 -11.65 6.92 4.69
C SER A 399 -12.49 5.88 5.44
N ILE A 400 -13.11 4.92 4.75
CA ILE A 400 -13.90 3.82 5.35
C ILE A 400 -13.13 2.50 5.53
N VAL A 401 -11.84 2.43 5.17
CA VAL A 401 -11.01 1.26 5.47
C VAL A 401 -10.78 1.15 6.98
N ASP A 402 -10.92 -0.06 7.51
CA ASP A 402 -10.53 -0.41 8.88
C ASP A 402 -9.30 -1.31 8.84
N TYR A 403 -8.13 -0.73 9.16
CA TYR A 403 -6.84 -1.41 9.17
C TYR A 403 -6.63 -2.34 10.35
N SER A 404 -7.54 -2.34 11.35
CA SER A 404 -7.56 -3.31 12.45
C SER A 404 -8.27 -4.63 12.09
N ARG A 405 -8.58 -4.81 10.80
CA ARG A 405 -9.34 -5.94 10.29
C ARG A 405 -8.74 -6.47 8.99
N SER A 406 -8.50 -7.77 8.94
CA SER A 406 -8.20 -8.46 7.70
C SER A 406 -8.88 -9.84 7.62
N PRO A 407 -8.87 -10.47 6.42
CA PRO A 407 -9.38 -11.82 6.22
C PRO A 407 -8.73 -12.90 7.11
N ASP A 408 -7.49 -12.67 7.58
CA ASP A 408 -6.75 -13.62 8.42
C ASP A 408 -7.01 -13.43 9.92
N THR A 409 -7.21 -12.19 10.37
CA THR A 409 -7.40 -11.86 11.79
C THR A 409 -8.85 -11.90 12.25
N THR A 410 -9.77 -11.48 11.38
CA THR A 410 -11.18 -11.23 11.73
C THR A 410 -12.19 -12.08 10.95
N ASP A 411 -11.74 -12.86 9.98
CA ASP A 411 -12.58 -13.55 8.98
C ASP A 411 -13.59 -12.59 8.30
N SER A 412 -13.15 -11.36 8.03
CA SER A 412 -13.96 -10.29 7.43
C SER A 412 -13.14 -9.37 6.53
N ALA A 413 -13.84 -8.48 5.80
CA ALA A 413 -13.22 -7.41 5.04
C ALA A 413 -12.57 -6.34 5.97
N ALA A 414 -11.63 -5.57 5.42
CA ALA A 414 -10.99 -4.41 6.05
C ALA A 414 -11.93 -3.18 6.16
N ILE A 415 -13.11 -3.36 6.78
CA ILE A 415 -14.19 -2.38 6.89
C ILE A 415 -15.02 -2.67 8.16
N ASP A 416 -15.66 -1.65 8.72
CA ASP A 416 -16.58 -1.80 9.86
C ASP A 416 -17.71 -2.83 9.54
N PRO A 417 -18.01 -3.80 10.43
CA PRO A 417 -19.08 -4.79 10.26
C PRO A 417 -20.50 -4.23 10.05
N ILE A 418 -20.73 -2.93 10.20
CA ILE A 418 -21.97 -2.24 9.77
C ILE A 418 -22.17 -2.33 8.25
N PHE A 419 -21.11 -2.52 7.47
CA PHE A 419 -21.15 -2.66 6.02
C PHE A 419 -21.26 -4.11 5.56
N GLU A 420 -22.24 -4.36 4.69
CA GLU A 420 -22.46 -5.66 4.05
C GLU A 420 -21.52 -5.78 2.84
N SER A 421 -20.58 -6.73 2.90
CA SER A 421 -19.56 -6.96 1.86
C SER A 421 -19.55 -8.43 1.43
N ARG A 422 -19.67 -8.72 0.13
CA ARG A 422 -19.74 -10.08 -0.42
C ARG A 422 -18.38 -10.78 -0.39
N PRO A 423 -18.26 -11.96 0.25
CA PRO A 423 -17.07 -12.78 0.13
C PRO A 423 -16.89 -13.29 -1.31
N ILE A 424 -15.64 -13.33 -1.75
CA ILE A 424 -15.18 -13.93 -3.01
C ILE A 424 -14.31 -15.16 -2.73
N ILE A 425 -13.91 -15.83 -3.81
CA ILE A 425 -12.73 -16.70 -3.82
C ILE A 425 -11.60 -15.93 -4.52
N ASN A 426 -10.44 -15.79 -3.89
CA ASN A 426 -9.29 -15.10 -4.47
C ASN A 426 -8.48 -15.98 -5.44
N ALA A 427 -7.46 -15.41 -6.08
CA ALA A 427 -6.57 -16.12 -7.00
C ALA A 427 -5.85 -17.35 -6.38
N ALA A 428 -5.67 -17.38 -5.06
CA ALA A 428 -5.12 -18.53 -4.32
C ALA A 428 -6.18 -19.59 -3.92
N GLY A 429 -7.43 -19.45 -4.37
CA GLY A 429 -8.53 -20.38 -4.06
C GLY A 429 -9.12 -20.24 -2.64
N MET A 430 -8.78 -19.18 -1.91
CA MET A 430 -9.21 -18.96 -0.52
C MET A 430 -10.40 -18.00 -0.42
N LYS A 431 -11.15 -18.10 0.69
CA LYS A 431 -12.18 -17.09 1.05
C LYS A 431 -11.50 -15.73 1.24
N ASP A 432 -12.07 -14.71 0.60
CA ASP A 432 -11.54 -13.36 0.63
C ASP A 432 -12.62 -12.30 0.33
N TRP A 433 -12.24 -11.03 0.19
CA TRP A 433 -13.13 -9.93 -0.21
C TRP A 433 -12.61 -9.13 -1.40
N GLY A 434 -13.48 -8.34 -2.01
CA GLY A 434 -13.21 -7.66 -3.28
C GLY A 434 -12.16 -6.55 -3.23
N TYR A 435 -11.65 -6.21 -4.41
CA TYR A 435 -11.08 -4.89 -4.69
C TYR A 435 -12.22 -4.00 -5.16
N TYR A 436 -12.18 -2.72 -4.81
CA TYR A 436 -13.27 -1.78 -5.05
C TYR A 436 -12.79 -0.60 -5.89
N TRP A 437 -13.53 -0.30 -6.96
CA TRP A 437 -13.24 0.83 -7.83
C TRP A 437 -13.42 2.17 -7.12
N THR A 438 -12.57 3.13 -7.51
CA THR A 438 -12.78 4.55 -7.27
C THR A 438 -13.09 5.26 -8.59
N ASN A 439 -13.56 6.51 -8.52
CA ASN A 439 -13.69 7.37 -9.69
C ASN A 439 -12.40 8.17 -10.00
N THR A 440 -11.31 7.92 -9.27
CA THR A 440 -10.00 8.58 -9.39
C THR A 440 -9.12 7.85 -10.43
N PRO A 441 -8.79 8.47 -11.58
CA PRO A 441 -7.80 7.96 -12.53
C PRO A 441 -6.40 7.91 -11.89
N PHE A 442 -5.52 7.02 -12.38
CA PHE A 442 -4.12 6.95 -11.97
C PHE A 442 -3.15 7.46 -13.05
N ASP A 443 -3.32 6.97 -14.27
CA ASP A 443 -2.52 7.32 -15.44
C ASP A 443 -3.39 7.35 -16.71
N ASP A 444 -2.80 7.17 -17.90
CA ASP A 444 -3.55 7.21 -19.15
C ASP A 444 -4.53 6.04 -19.34
N THR A 445 -4.34 4.86 -18.72
CA THR A 445 -5.23 3.68 -18.90
C THR A 445 -5.69 3.00 -17.60
N GLN A 446 -5.08 3.33 -16.45
CA GLN A 446 -5.36 2.71 -15.16
C GLN A 446 -6.16 3.63 -14.22
N THR A 447 -6.97 3.02 -13.36
CA THR A 447 -7.78 3.71 -12.33
C THR A 447 -7.43 3.16 -10.95
N ILE A 448 -7.54 4.00 -9.92
CA ILE A 448 -7.27 3.61 -8.52
C ILE A 448 -8.33 2.63 -8.00
N TYR A 449 -7.86 1.59 -7.29
CA TYR A 449 -8.71 0.72 -6.46
C TYR A 449 -8.20 0.64 -5.02
N VAL A 450 -9.10 0.30 -4.10
CA VAL A 450 -8.78 -0.06 -2.70
C VAL A 450 -9.14 -1.53 -2.49
N SER A 451 -8.25 -2.31 -1.87
CA SER A 451 -8.54 -3.71 -1.52
C SER A 451 -9.17 -3.81 -0.14
N PHE A 452 -10.32 -4.46 -0.04
CA PHE A 452 -10.94 -4.81 1.23
C PHE A 452 -10.72 -6.29 1.63
N GLY A 453 -10.18 -7.10 0.71
CA GLY A 453 -9.59 -8.41 0.98
C GLY A 453 -8.06 -8.38 0.93
N ARG A 454 -7.40 -9.54 0.96
CA ARG A 454 -5.94 -9.65 0.77
C ARG A 454 -5.55 -9.09 -0.60
N CYS A 455 -4.46 -8.32 -0.66
CA CYS A 455 -4.04 -7.62 -1.87
C CYS A 455 -3.01 -8.48 -2.62
N MET A 456 -3.54 -9.36 -3.46
CA MET A 456 -2.83 -10.52 -3.98
C MET A 456 -1.80 -10.18 -5.06
N GLY A 457 -0.77 -11.04 -5.13
CA GLY A 457 0.19 -11.09 -6.21
C GLY A 457 0.82 -12.47 -6.32
N ALA A 458 1.74 -12.63 -7.28
CA ALA A 458 2.47 -13.86 -7.53
C ALA A 458 3.98 -13.66 -7.37
N MET A 459 4.59 -14.38 -6.42
CA MET A 459 6.04 -14.33 -6.15
C MET A 459 6.57 -15.75 -5.92
N GLY A 460 7.76 -16.06 -6.43
CA GLY A 460 8.36 -17.40 -6.32
C GLY A 460 7.61 -18.54 -7.02
N GLY A 461 6.54 -18.22 -7.78
CA GLY A 461 5.60 -19.18 -8.37
C GLY A 461 4.30 -19.35 -7.57
N ASP A 462 4.24 -18.84 -6.34
CA ASP A 462 3.08 -18.94 -5.45
C ASP A 462 2.24 -17.65 -5.43
N THR A 463 0.92 -17.82 -5.30
CA THR A 463 -0.05 -16.71 -5.21
C THR A 463 -0.33 -16.38 -3.74
N MET A 464 -0.06 -15.14 -3.32
CA MET A 464 -0.06 -14.74 -1.90
C MET A 464 -0.51 -13.29 -1.72
N ASP A 465 -0.79 -12.87 -0.48
CA ASP A 465 -0.95 -11.46 -0.14
C ASP A 465 0.41 -10.74 -0.21
N VAL A 466 0.54 -9.73 -1.08
CA VAL A 466 1.79 -9.01 -1.30
C VAL A 466 1.76 -7.56 -0.80
N HIS A 467 0.56 -6.97 -0.62
CA HIS A 467 0.42 -5.57 -0.14
C HIS A 467 -0.58 -5.37 1.01
N GLY A 468 -1.34 -6.38 1.45
CA GLY A 468 -2.22 -6.33 2.63
C GLY A 468 -3.65 -5.83 2.38
N ALA A 469 -4.60 -6.28 3.19
CA ALA A 469 -5.98 -5.77 3.16
C ALA A 469 -6.04 -4.31 3.65
N GLY A 470 -6.60 -3.43 2.81
CA GLY A 470 -6.47 -1.97 2.94
C GLY A 470 -5.43 -1.33 2.01
N CYS A 471 -4.75 -2.12 1.14
CA CYS A 471 -3.88 -1.57 0.10
C CYS A 471 -4.64 -0.63 -0.86
N GLN A 472 -3.89 0.24 -1.54
CA GLN A 472 -4.40 1.00 -2.68
C GLN A 472 -3.40 0.89 -3.84
N ARG A 473 -3.89 0.37 -4.96
CA ARG A 473 -3.15 0.12 -6.20
C ARG A 473 -3.92 0.74 -7.38
N ALA A 474 -3.58 0.37 -8.61
CA ALA A 474 -4.33 0.72 -9.80
C ALA A 474 -4.49 -0.51 -10.71
N ASP A 475 -5.61 -0.56 -11.44
CA ASP A 475 -6.00 -1.67 -12.32
C ASP A 475 -6.47 -1.11 -13.68
N MET A 476 -6.53 -1.94 -14.71
CA MET A 476 -6.93 -1.51 -16.06
C MET A 476 -8.42 -1.22 -16.12
N ARG A 477 -8.83 -0.19 -16.87
CA ARG A 477 -10.24 0.23 -16.96
C ARG A 477 -11.13 -0.73 -17.75
N ASP A 478 -10.56 -1.43 -18.73
CA ASP A 478 -11.24 -2.38 -19.61
C ASP A 478 -10.30 -3.51 -20.08
N GLY A 479 -10.89 -4.60 -20.61
CA GLY A 479 -10.19 -5.84 -21.01
C GLY A 479 -11.11 -7.07 -20.92
N ASP A 480 -10.72 -8.22 -21.47
CA ASP A 480 -11.58 -9.43 -21.45
C ASP A 480 -11.56 -10.12 -20.07
N ARG A 481 -12.74 -10.26 -19.46
CA ARG A 481 -12.93 -11.01 -18.19
C ARG A 481 -12.37 -12.43 -18.24
N ALA A 482 -12.29 -13.06 -19.41
CA ALA A 482 -11.78 -14.42 -19.57
C ALA A 482 -10.26 -14.56 -19.34
N ASP A 483 -9.49 -13.47 -19.47
CA ASP A 483 -8.03 -13.48 -19.27
C ASP A 483 -7.62 -13.33 -17.80
N TYR A 484 -8.50 -12.84 -16.92
CA TYR A 484 -8.17 -12.45 -15.54
C TYR A 484 -8.42 -13.56 -14.51
N PRO A 485 -7.62 -13.63 -13.42
CA PRO A 485 -6.54 -12.70 -13.06
C PRO A 485 -5.25 -12.91 -13.86
N ILE A 486 -4.56 -11.80 -14.15
CA ILE A 486 -3.17 -11.82 -14.63
C ILE A 486 -2.26 -11.11 -13.61
N HIS A 487 -0.97 -11.44 -13.63
CA HIS A 487 0.02 -10.95 -12.68
C HIS A 487 1.03 -10.02 -13.36
N ARG A 488 1.30 -8.83 -12.79
CA ARG A 488 2.20 -7.82 -13.41
C ARG A 488 3.19 -7.20 -12.41
N GLY A 489 4.42 -6.96 -12.87
CA GLY A 489 5.46 -6.24 -12.12
C GLY A 489 6.22 -7.12 -11.12
N PRO A 490 7.14 -6.55 -10.33
CA PRO A 490 8.12 -7.30 -9.52
C PRO A 490 7.53 -8.17 -8.40
N GLN A 491 6.29 -7.89 -7.98
CA GLN A 491 5.55 -8.62 -6.94
C GLN A 491 4.37 -9.42 -7.54
N GLY A 492 4.28 -9.46 -8.89
CA GLY A 492 3.23 -10.14 -9.63
C GLY A 492 1.82 -9.68 -9.26
N ASP A 493 1.60 -8.38 -9.05
CA ASP A 493 0.32 -7.81 -8.62
C ASP A 493 -0.85 -8.32 -9.46
N GLU A 494 -1.94 -8.73 -8.79
CA GLU A 494 -3.17 -9.18 -9.44
C GLU A 494 -3.89 -8.01 -10.14
N ILE A 495 -4.00 -8.13 -11.47
CA ILE A 495 -4.86 -7.31 -12.34
C ILE A 495 -6.16 -8.07 -12.53
N ARG A 496 -7.30 -7.41 -12.30
CA ARG A 496 -8.64 -8.00 -12.41
C ARG A 496 -9.48 -7.36 -13.49
N THR A 497 -9.33 -6.06 -13.73
CA THR A 497 -10.15 -5.19 -14.59
C THR A 497 -11.63 -5.09 -14.20
N TYR A 498 -12.17 -6.11 -13.52
CA TYR A 498 -13.53 -6.17 -13.03
C TYR A 498 -13.52 -6.16 -11.51
N ASN A 499 -13.72 -4.99 -10.92
CA ASN A 499 -13.70 -4.77 -9.47
C ASN A 499 -15.11 -4.45 -8.94
N MET A 500 -15.29 -4.55 -7.62
CA MET A 500 -16.56 -4.26 -6.94
C MET A 500 -16.80 -2.76 -6.81
N VAL A 501 -18.01 -2.39 -6.38
CA VAL A 501 -18.42 -1.00 -6.18
C VAL A 501 -19.19 -0.85 -4.88
N ARG A 502 -18.91 0.23 -4.14
CA ARG A 502 -19.73 0.73 -3.02
C ARG A 502 -19.99 2.21 -3.28
N ALA A 503 -21.20 2.55 -3.69
CA ALA A 503 -21.55 3.93 -4.03
C ALA A 503 -21.64 4.82 -2.79
N VAL A 504 -21.32 6.10 -2.98
CA VAL A 504 -21.34 7.16 -1.96
C VAL A 504 -22.19 8.33 -2.45
N ARG A 505 -22.67 9.15 -1.52
CA ARG A 505 -23.27 10.48 -1.75
C ARG A 505 -22.94 11.40 -0.57
N THR A 506 -23.16 12.70 -0.73
CA THR A 506 -22.97 13.68 0.36
C THR A 506 -24.26 13.85 1.16
N ILE A 507 -24.16 14.00 2.48
CA ILE A 507 -25.30 14.35 3.35
C ILE A 507 -25.63 15.84 3.13
N ASN A 508 -26.91 16.16 2.88
CA ASN A 508 -27.42 17.50 2.54
C ASN A 508 -28.33 18.06 3.64
#